data_AF-A0A3P7ISL0-F1
#
_entry.id   AF-A0A3P7ISL0-F1
#
_cell.length_a   1.000
_cell.length_b   1.000
_cell.length_c   1.000
_cell.angle_alpha   90.00
_cell.angle_beta   90.00
_cell.angle_gamma   90.00
#
_symmetry.space_group_name_H-M   'P 1'
#
loop_
_entity.id
_entity.type
_entity.pdbx_description
1 polymer ?
#
loop_
_entity_poly.entity_id
_entity_poly.type
_entity_poly.pdbx_seq_one_letter_code
_entity_poly.pdbx_strand_id
1 'polypeptide(L)'
;MDLTIVNSGSYRECIEVVAPYQVQYCYVNTAITMDLEGAPKGMGIGPKFAVCMPESCTKKDIVNFLNNANIKALVPVEFTGTDCVPTRNTYSVSFWIFMCFMAFFISWAIIATVVDYVWQKYYKDKEQNKGDYIWITVRALLTYSIYSNGSIIMNVSPPKKGTLESLACIRFISMSWVTAGHVVMNEVSTDSFAPVLRMWDPLLSNTITNGFFSVDTFFLLSGLLVSYIFFKSKPSAKFVKNPMVWIMFYVHRWLR
;
A
#
# COMPACT_ATOMS: atom_id res chain seq x y z
N MET A 1 24.57 24.83 2.69
CA MET A 1 24.22 23.40 2.69
C MET A 1 22.78 23.31 2.25
N ASP A 2 22.54 22.93 1.00
CA ASP A 2 21.17 22.64 0.57
C ASP A 2 20.69 21.42 1.33
N LEU A 3 19.82 21.63 2.34
CA LEU A 3 19.18 20.61 3.19
C LEU A 3 18.25 19.65 2.41
N THR A 4 18.46 19.53 1.11
CA THR A 4 17.62 18.73 0.20
C THR A 4 18.00 17.25 0.17
N ILE A 5 19.18 16.89 0.69
CA ILE A 5 19.64 15.51 0.74
C ILE A 5 20.12 15.23 2.16
N VAL A 6 19.35 14.44 2.91
CA VAL A 6 19.86 13.79 4.11
C VAL A 6 20.65 12.59 3.61
N ASN A 7 21.96 12.78 3.38
CA ASN A 7 22.81 11.65 3.00
C ASN A 7 22.99 10.76 4.25
N SER A 8 22.25 9.65 4.30
CA SER A 8 22.37 8.63 5.35
C SER A 8 23.75 7.96 5.36
N GLY A 9 24.61 8.22 4.37
CA GLY A 9 25.90 7.57 4.18
C GLY A 9 25.76 6.37 3.25
N SER A 10 26.83 6.01 2.54
CA SER A 10 26.80 4.87 1.62
C SER A 10 27.12 3.57 2.37
N TYR A 11 26.21 2.59 2.29
CA TYR A 11 26.46 1.23 2.78
C TYR A 11 27.76 0.66 2.21
N ARG A 12 27.99 0.87 0.91
CA ARG A 12 29.15 0.35 0.20
C ARG A 12 30.45 0.97 0.71
N GLU A 13 30.45 2.29 0.90
CA GLU A 13 31.63 2.99 1.44
C GLU A 13 31.93 2.52 2.86
N CYS A 14 30.91 2.33 3.70
CA CYS A 14 31.08 1.83 5.06
C CYS A 14 31.72 0.44 5.08
N ILE A 15 31.25 -0.50 4.25
CA ILE A 15 31.80 -1.87 4.21
C ILE A 15 33.19 -1.92 3.56
N GLU A 16 33.51 -1.00 2.65
CA GLU A 16 34.83 -0.91 2.00
C GLU A 16 35.88 -0.15 2.84
N VAL A 17 35.52 0.38 4.02
CA VAL A 17 36.48 1.08 4.90
C VAL A 17 37.57 0.10 5.36
N VAL A 18 38.83 0.46 5.07
CA VAL A 18 40.01 -0.25 5.58
C VAL A 18 40.24 0.14 7.04
N ALA A 19 39.62 -0.59 7.96
CA ALA A 19 39.79 -0.44 9.40
C ALA A 19 40.44 -1.69 10.03
N PRO A 20 41.12 -1.56 11.18
CA PRO A 20 41.68 -2.71 11.91
C PRO A 20 40.61 -3.61 12.57
N TYR A 21 39.33 -3.29 12.42
CA TYR A 21 38.18 -3.98 12.98
C TYR A 21 37.09 -4.16 11.91
N GLN A 22 36.22 -5.15 12.08
CA GLN A 22 35.06 -5.34 11.21
C GLN A 22 34.02 -4.26 11.49
N VAL A 23 33.45 -3.71 10.41
CA VAL A 23 32.49 -2.61 10.43
C VAL A 23 31.10 -3.10 10.02
N GLN A 24 30.09 -2.49 10.61
CA GLN A 24 28.68 -2.70 10.31
C GLN A 24 28.01 -1.35 10.03
N TYR A 25 27.06 -1.38 9.10
CA TYR A 25 26.27 -0.22 8.72
C TYR A 25 24.92 -0.27 9.45
N CYS A 26 24.60 0.78 10.21
CA CYS A 26 23.41 0.82 11.05
C CYS A 26 22.55 2.06 10.82
N TYR A 27 21.26 1.85 10.56
CA TYR A 27 20.25 2.91 10.55
C TYR A 27 19.86 3.30 11.97
N VAL A 28 19.84 4.58 12.25
CA VAL A 28 19.45 5.15 13.53
C VAL A 28 18.10 5.83 13.36
N ASN A 29 17.13 5.38 14.15
CA ASN A 29 15.81 5.96 14.19
C ASN A 29 15.82 7.16 15.14
N THR A 30 15.37 8.31 14.63
CA THR A 30 15.21 9.53 15.41
C THR A 30 13.73 9.80 15.64
N ALA A 31 13.41 10.35 16.80
CA ALA A 31 12.13 10.97 17.06
C ALA A 31 12.38 12.46 17.24
N ILE A 32 11.69 13.30 16.47
CA ILE A 32 11.66 14.73 16.76
C ILE A 32 10.79 14.89 18.00
N THR A 33 11.36 15.40 19.09
CA THR A 33 10.59 15.77 20.28
C THR A 33 9.85 17.07 19.97
N MET A 34 8.78 16.99 19.18
CA MET A 34 7.84 18.09 19.12
C MET A 34 6.96 17.96 20.35
N ASP A 35 7.07 18.92 21.27
CA ASP A 35 6.20 19.06 22.44
C ASP A 35 4.79 19.51 21.96
N LEU A 36 4.19 18.76 21.03
CA LEU A 36 2.82 18.97 20.57
C LEU A 36 1.88 18.34 21.59
N GLU A 37 1.20 19.18 22.35
CA GLU A 37 0.04 18.79 23.15
C GLU A 37 -0.94 17.99 22.27
N GLY A 38 -1.08 16.69 22.54
CA GLY A 38 -2.02 15.80 21.84
C GLY A 38 -1.42 14.85 20.80
N ALA A 39 -0.10 14.85 20.55
CA ALA A 39 0.52 13.84 19.69
C ALA A 39 0.62 12.47 20.40
N PRO A 40 0.27 11.35 19.74
CA PRO A 40 0.40 10.02 20.33
C PRO A 40 1.88 9.70 20.60
N LYS A 41 2.21 9.46 21.88
CA LYS A 41 3.55 8.99 22.29
C LYS A 41 3.87 7.69 21.55
N GLY A 42 4.87 7.73 20.67
CA GLY A 42 5.34 6.57 19.90
C GLY A 42 5.33 6.73 18.38
N MET A 43 4.75 7.80 17.84
CA MET A 43 4.88 8.13 16.41
C MET A 43 6.02 9.12 16.20
N GLY A 44 7.26 8.62 16.32
CA GLY A 44 8.45 9.40 16.01
C GLY A 44 8.59 9.58 14.51
N ILE A 45 8.12 10.70 13.97
CA ILE A 45 8.48 11.14 12.63
C ILE A 45 9.80 11.87 12.77
N GLY A 46 10.87 11.25 12.31
CA GLY A 46 12.19 11.85 12.32
C GLY A 46 13.03 11.34 11.15
N PRO A 47 13.96 12.16 10.64
CA PRO A 47 14.86 11.73 9.59
C PRO A 47 15.64 10.50 10.05
N LYS A 48 15.68 9.48 9.20
CA LYS A 48 16.58 8.35 9.40
C LYS A 48 17.97 8.77 8.94
N PHE A 49 18.96 8.42 9.72
CA PHE A 49 20.36 8.56 9.34
C PHE A 49 21.03 7.21 9.51
N ALA A 50 22.13 6.96 8.83
CA ALA A 50 22.93 5.79 9.14
C ALA A 50 24.31 6.17 9.65
N VAL A 51 24.88 5.26 10.43
CA VAL A 51 26.22 5.37 11.01
C VAL A 51 27.00 4.11 10.69
N CYS A 52 28.28 4.30 10.38
CA CYS A 52 29.24 3.21 10.23
C CYS A 52 29.91 3.01 11.59
N MET A 53 29.72 1.83 12.19
CA MET A 53 30.23 1.50 13.53
C MET A 53 30.96 0.16 13.52
N PRO A 54 31.87 -0.10 14.45
CA PRO A 54 32.48 -1.42 14.60
C PRO A 54 31.41 -2.49 14.93
N GLU A 55 31.62 -3.73 14.49
CA GLU A 55 30.77 -4.88 14.86
C GLU A 55 30.74 -5.15 16.36
N SER A 56 31.76 -4.70 17.10
CA SER A 56 31.83 -4.81 18.55
C SER A 56 30.79 -3.95 19.29
N CYS A 57 30.17 -2.97 18.62
CA CYS A 57 29.13 -2.13 19.24
C CYS A 57 27.76 -2.80 19.20
N THR A 58 27.08 -2.85 20.34
CA THR A 58 25.69 -3.31 20.41
C THR A 58 24.74 -2.19 19.98
N LYS A 59 23.54 -2.53 19.49
CA LYS A 59 22.47 -1.57 19.18
C LYS A 59 22.24 -0.50 20.26
N LYS A 60 22.32 -0.87 21.55
CA LYS A 60 22.16 0.05 22.69
C LYS A 60 23.34 1.00 22.88
N ASP A 61 24.55 0.52 22.60
CA ASP A 61 25.77 1.31 22.76
C ASP A 61 25.80 2.45 21.74
N ILE A 62 25.32 2.18 20.53
CA ILE A 62 25.19 3.18 19.46
C ILE A 62 24.22 4.30 19.87
N VAL A 63 23.04 3.94 20.37
CA VAL A 63 22.04 4.93 20.84
C VAL A 63 22.58 5.76 22.01
N ASN A 64 23.22 5.13 22.99
CA ASN A 64 23.80 5.82 24.15
C ASN A 64 24.93 6.75 23.73
N PHE A 65 25.79 6.33 22.80
CA PHE A 65 26.86 7.16 22.27
C PHE A 65 26.31 8.40 21.56
N LEU A 66 25.29 8.23 20.70
CA LEU A 66 24.69 9.34 19.95
C LEU A 66 23.91 10.31 20.83
N ASN A 67 23.24 9.81 21.88
CA ASN A 67 22.56 10.66 22.86
C ASN A 67 23.54 11.43 23.77
N ASN A 68 24.74 10.87 24.02
CA ASN A 68 25.77 11.50 24.84
C ASN A 68 26.71 12.41 24.03
N ALA A 69 26.88 12.16 22.74
CA ALA A 69 27.44 13.14 21.83
C ALA A 69 26.51 14.36 21.86
N ASN A 70 27.05 15.57 22.06
CA ASN A 70 26.29 16.82 22.18
C ASN A 70 25.56 17.25 20.86
N ILE A 71 25.06 16.30 20.08
CA ILE A 71 24.29 16.48 18.84
C ILE A 71 22.92 17.11 19.14
N LYS A 72 22.43 16.99 20.38
CA LYS A 72 21.24 17.71 20.87
C LYS A 72 21.37 19.24 20.73
N ALA A 73 22.59 19.78 20.69
CA ALA A 73 22.84 21.21 20.48
C ALA A 73 22.66 21.64 19.02
N LEU A 74 22.69 20.69 18.06
CA LEU A 74 22.58 20.96 16.63
C LEU A 74 21.16 20.70 16.10
N VAL A 75 20.45 19.70 16.64
CA VAL A 75 19.08 19.34 16.24
C VAL A 75 18.31 18.74 17.45
N PRO A 76 17.04 19.14 17.72
CA PRO A 76 16.21 18.59 18.80
C PRO A 76 15.63 17.22 18.42
N VAL A 77 16.50 16.22 18.31
CA VAL A 77 16.13 14.83 18.03
C VAL A 77 16.56 13.91 19.17
N GLU A 78 15.68 12.98 19.53
CA GLU A 78 15.99 11.87 20.43
C GLU A 78 16.24 10.61 19.63
N PHE A 79 17.35 9.91 19.90
CA PHE A 79 17.67 8.64 19.26
C PHE A 79 16.95 7.51 20.01
N THR A 80 16.01 6.85 19.34
CA THR A 80 15.10 5.87 19.97
C THR A 80 15.47 4.42 19.69
N GLY A 81 16.22 4.17 18.61
CA GLY A 81 16.60 2.81 18.24
C GLY A 81 17.61 2.75 17.10
N THR A 82 18.19 1.57 16.90
CA THR A 82 19.17 1.33 15.85
C THR A 82 18.94 -0.05 15.21
N ASP A 83 18.90 -0.07 13.89
CA ASP A 83 18.74 -1.25 13.07
C ASP A 83 19.94 -1.41 12.14
N CYS A 84 20.78 -2.40 12.46
CA CYS A 84 21.97 -2.71 11.69
C CYS A 84 21.65 -3.64 10.52
N VAL A 85 22.17 -3.30 9.34
CA VAL A 85 22.03 -4.10 8.12
C VAL A 85 23.02 -5.26 8.22
N PRO A 86 22.56 -6.52 8.21
CA PRO A 86 23.46 -7.65 8.29
C PRO A 86 24.35 -7.72 7.03
N THR A 87 25.66 -7.84 7.21
CA THR A 87 26.66 -7.94 6.13
C THR A 87 26.51 -9.23 5.30
N ARG A 88 25.82 -10.23 5.85
CA ARG A 88 25.43 -11.45 5.15
C ARG A 88 23.94 -11.42 4.86
N ASN A 89 23.60 -11.53 3.59
CA ASN A 89 22.23 -11.56 3.12
C ASN A 89 21.57 -12.90 3.49
N THR A 90 21.04 -12.99 4.71
CA THR A 90 20.27 -14.16 5.16
C THR A 90 18.79 -13.86 5.00
N TYR A 91 18.17 -14.46 3.98
CA TYR A 91 16.74 -14.36 3.78
C TYR A 91 15.99 -15.09 4.91
N SER A 92 15.01 -14.41 5.50
CA SER A 92 14.14 -15.03 6.49
C SER A 92 13.28 -16.12 5.85
N VAL A 93 12.83 -17.08 6.66
CA VAL A 93 11.87 -18.10 6.20
C VAL A 93 10.61 -17.45 5.63
N SER A 94 10.15 -16.35 6.23
CA SER A 94 9.00 -15.56 5.77
C SER A 94 9.18 -15.02 4.35
N PHE A 95 10.39 -14.60 3.97
CA PHE A 95 10.68 -14.15 2.60
C PHE A 95 10.44 -15.27 1.58
N TRP A 96 10.98 -16.47 1.83
CA TRP A 96 10.80 -17.61 0.93
C TRP A 96 9.35 -18.07 0.84
N ILE A 97 8.61 -18.07 1.96
CA ILE A 97 7.17 -18.37 1.96
C ILE A 97 6.42 -17.39 1.04
N PHE A 98 6.68 -16.09 1.20
CA PHE A 98 6.06 -15.06 0.37
C PHE A 98 6.43 -15.20 -1.11
N MET A 99 7.70 -15.44 -1.43
CA MET A 99 8.16 -15.61 -2.80
C MET A 99 7.52 -16.84 -3.47
N CYS A 100 7.44 -17.97 -2.78
CA CYS A 100 6.76 -19.17 -3.28
C CYS A 100 5.26 -18.94 -3.48
N PHE A 101 4.61 -18.26 -2.54
CA PHE A 101 3.20 -17.88 -2.65
C PHE A 101 2.95 -17.00 -3.87
N MET A 102 3.73 -15.94 -4.06
CA MET A 102 3.60 -15.04 -5.21
C MET A 102 3.87 -15.78 -6.54
N ALA A 103 4.91 -16.61 -6.58
CA ALA A 103 5.22 -17.41 -7.76
C ALA A 103 4.07 -18.36 -8.15
N PHE A 104 3.41 -18.97 -7.16
CA PHE A 104 2.24 -19.81 -7.38
C PHE A 104 1.11 -19.03 -8.07
N PHE A 105 0.70 -17.86 -7.55
CA PHE A 105 -0.38 -17.07 -8.17
C PHE A 105 -0.02 -16.55 -9.56
N ILE A 106 1.23 -16.14 -9.78
CA ILE A 106 1.71 -15.70 -11.09
C ILE A 106 1.66 -16.86 -12.08
N SER A 107 2.16 -18.04 -11.71
CA SER A 107 2.10 -19.23 -12.57
C SER A 107 0.66 -19.64 -12.87
N TRP A 108 -0.23 -19.57 -11.87
CA TRP A 108 -1.65 -19.85 -12.02
C TRP A 108 -2.32 -18.88 -13.01
N ALA A 109 -2.03 -17.58 -12.90
CA ALA A 109 -2.56 -16.56 -13.80
C ALA A 109 -2.06 -16.75 -15.25
N ILE A 110 -0.79 -17.14 -15.43
CA ILE A 110 -0.23 -17.45 -16.76
C ILE A 110 -0.95 -18.65 -17.37
N ILE A 111 -1.09 -19.75 -16.61
CA ILE A 111 -1.80 -20.96 -17.07
C ILE A 111 -3.26 -20.62 -17.43
N ALA A 112 -3.95 -19.88 -16.58
CA ALA A 112 -5.31 -19.41 -16.84
C ALA A 112 -5.42 -18.60 -18.12
N THR A 113 -4.45 -17.72 -18.37
CA THR A 113 -4.41 -16.86 -19.56
C THR A 113 -4.16 -17.65 -20.84
N VAL A 114 -3.24 -18.64 -20.80
CA VAL A 114 -2.96 -19.51 -21.95
C VAL A 114 -4.17 -20.38 -22.29
N VAL A 115 -4.79 -21.00 -21.27
CA VAL A 115 -5.99 -21.84 -21.46
C VAL A 115 -7.13 -21.01 -22.05
N ASP A 116 -7.36 -19.81 -21.53
CA ASP A 116 -8.39 -18.89 -22.04
C ASP A 116 -8.15 -18.49 -23.50
N TYR A 117 -6.90 -18.11 -23.83
CA TYR A 117 -6.53 -17.75 -25.20
C TYR A 117 -6.75 -18.91 -26.20
N VAL A 118 -6.31 -20.12 -25.83
CA VAL A 118 -6.51 -21.33 -26.65
C VAL A 118 -8.00 -21.65 -26.78
N TRP A 119 -8.75 -21.58 -25.68
CA TRP A 119 -10.18 -21.85 -25.67
C TRP A 119 -10.94 -20.89 -26.59
N GLN A 120 -10.66 -19.59 -26.51
CA GLN A 120 -11.28 -18.58 -27.37
C GLN A 120 -10.91 -18.73 -28.84
N LYS A 121 -9.74 -19.28 -29.16
CA LYS A 121 -9.32 -19.47 -30.55
C LYS A 121 -9.93 -20.71 -31.20
N TYR A 122 -10.02 -21.83 -30.47
CA TYR A 122 -10.43 -23.12 -31.03
C TYR A 122 -11.89 -23.50 -30.76
N TYR A 123 -12.51 -22.99 -29.69
CA TYR A 123 -13.83 -23.45 -29.22
C TYR A 123 -14.92 -22.35 -29.25
N LYS A 124 -14.67 -21.20 -29.88
CA LYS A 124 -15.59 -20.03 -29.90
C LYS A 124 -17.01 -20.34 -30.41
N ASP A 125 -17.16 -21.31 -31.30
CA ASP A 125 -18.44 -21.66 -31.95
C ASP A 125 -19.11 -22.94 -31.43
N LYS A 126 -18.49 -23.68 -30.49
CA LYS A 126 -19.12 -24.88 -29.94
C LYS A 126 -19.96 -24.53 -28.72
N GLU A 127 -21.28 -24.51 -28.90
CA GLU A 127 -22.27 -24.43 -27.84
C GLU A 127 -21.96 -25.49 -26.77
N GLN A 128 -21.73 -25.01 -25.56
CA GLN A 128 -21.07 -25.80 -24.53
C GLN A 128 -22.09 -26.59 -23.71
N ASN A 129 -21.94 -27.91 -23.69
CA ASN A 129 -22.66 -28.77 -22.74
C ASN A 129 -22.25 -28.40 -21.31
N LYS A 130 -23.11 -27.63 -20.64
CA LYS A 130 -22.91 -27.08 -19.29
C LYS A 130 -22.95 -28.11 -18.15
N GLY A 131 -22.95 -29.42 -18.46
CA GLY A 131 -23.20 -30.50 -17.51
C GLY A 131 -21.97 -31.15 -16.87
N ASP A 132 -20.77 -30.94 -17.41
CA ASP A 132 -19.57 -31.64 -16.91
C ASP A 132 -18.87 -30.90 -15.77
N TYR A 133 -18.43 -31.65 -14.75
CA TYR A 133 -17.57 -31.17 -13.66
C TYR A 133 -16.28 -30.50 -14.16
N ILE A 134 -15.82 -30.90 -15.34
CA ILE A 134 -14.70 -30.31 -16.08
C ILE A 134 -15.01 -28.84 -16.44
N TRP A 135 -16.26 -28.52 -16.79
CA TRP A 135 -16.62 -27.15 -17.14
C TRP A 135 -16.61 -26.21 -15.93
N ILE A 136 -16.99 -26.69 -14.75
CA ILE A 136 -16.92 -25.90 -13.50
C ILE A 136 -15.46 -25.57 -13.15
N THR A 137 -14.55 -26.54 -13.24
CA THR A 137 -13.13 -26.34 -12.93
C THR A 137 -12.46 -25.42 -13.96
N VAL A 138 -12.76 -25.60 -15.26
CA VAL A 138 -12.31 -24.69 -16.32
C VAL A 138 -12.83 -23.27 -16.09
N ARG A 139 -14.10 -23.10 -15.70
CA ARG A 139 -14.67 -21.77 -15.41
C ARG A 139 -14.02 -21.10 -14.19
N ALA A 140 -13.70 -21.87 -13.15
CA ALA A 140 -12.96 -21.37 -12.00
C ALA A 140 -11.56 -20.89 -12.41
N LEU A 141 -10.86 -21.63 -13.27
CA LEU A 141 -9.55 -21.28 -13.79
C LEU A 141 -9.60 -20.04 -14.72
N LEU A 142 -10.56 -19.98 -15.64
CA LEU A 142 -10.80 -18.84 -16.54
C LEU A 142 -11.08 -17.53 -15.80
N THR A 143 -11.64 -17.61 -14.58
CA THR A 143 -11.91 -16.43 -13.74
C THR A 143 -10.61 -15.66 -13.38
N TYR A 144 -9.45 -16.32 -13.45
CA TYR A 144 -8.14 -15.70 -13.20
C TYR A 144 -7.35 -15.35 -14.48
N SER A 145 -7.93 -15.52 -15.66
CA SER A 145 -7.27 -15.15 -16.93
C SER A 145 -7.08 -13.65 -17.05
N ILE A 146 -5.86 -13.20 -17.35
CA ILE A 146 -5.57 -11.78 -17.58
C ILE A 146 -6.14 -11.33 -18.93
N TYR A 147 -6.23 -12.21 -19.92
CA TYR A 147 -6.67 -11.86 -21.28
C TYR A 147 -8.15 -11.45 -21.32
N SER A 148 -9.07 -12.33 -20.91
CA SER A 148 -10.50 -12.01 -20.85
C SER A 148 -10.83 -10.91 -19.84
N ASN A 149 -10.34 -11.05 -18.60
CA ASN A 149 -10.66 -10.07 -17.56
C ASN A 149 -10.05 -8.70 -17.87
N GLY A 150 -8.84 -8.67 -18.41
CA GLY A 150 -8.20 -7.44 -18.87
C GLY A 150 -9.01 -6.76 -19.97
N SER A 151 -9.51 -7.52 -20.96
CA SER A 151 -10.40 -6.96 -21.99
C SER A 151 -11.71 -6.41 -21.41
N ILE A 152 -12.24 -6.99 -20.33
CA ILE A 152 -13.43 -6.50 -19.64
C ILE A 152 -13.12 -5.22 -18.85
N ILE A 153 -11.98 -5.18 -18.15
CA ILE A 153 -11.54 -4.05 -17.32
C ILE A 153 -11.17 -2.85 -18.19
N MET A 154 -10.48 -3.08 -19.32
CA MET A 154 -10.08 -2.04 -20.28
C MET A 154 -11.18 -1.68 -21.28
N ASN A 155 -12.39 -2.22 -21.12
CA ASN A 155 -13.48 -1.92 -22.03
C ASN A 155 -13.99 -0.48 -21.80
N VAL A 156 -13.69 0.42 -22.75
CA VAL A 156 -14.14 1.83 -22.74
C VAL A 156 -15.47 2.01 -23.47
N SER A 157 -16.22 0.94 -23.71
CA SER A 157 -17.57 1.02 -24.27
C SER A 157 -18.47 1.90 -23.39
N PRO A 158 -19.47 2.58 -23.97
CA PRO A 158 -20.40 3.41 -23.21
C PRO A 158 -21.02 2.61 -22.07
N PRO A 159 -21.13 3.22 -20.87
CA PRO A 159 -21.59 2.51 -19.69
C PRO A 159 -22.99 1.94 -19.90
N LYS A 160 -23.23 0.74 -19.36
CA LYS A 160 -24.54 0.09 -19.43
C LYS A 160 -25.62 1.00 -18.86
N LYS A 161 -26.80 1.02 -19.49
CA LYS A 161 -27.92 1.90 -19.11
C LYS A 161 -28.22 1.84 -17.60
N GLY A 162 -28.15 3.01 -16.97
CA GLY A 162 -28.36 3.20 -15.53
C GLY A 162 -27.13 2.83 -14.67
N THR A 163 -25.93 3.07 -15.19
CA THR A 163 -24.72 3.28 -14.39
C THR A 163 -24.54 4.79 -14.18
N LEU A 164 -24.14 5.22 -12.98
CA LEU A 164 -23.86 6.63 -12.70
C LEU A 164 -22.45 6.98 -13.20
N GLU A 165 -22.33 7.76 -14.27
CA GLU A 165 -21.03 8.10 -14.89
C GLU A 165 -20.14 8.95 -13.97
N SER A 166 -20.73 9.94 -13.29
CA SER A 166 -20.03 10.81 -12.34
C SER A 166 -19.36 10.05 -11.19
N LEU A 167 -19.85 8.84 -10.89
CA LEU A 167 -19.33 8.00 -9.82
C LEU A 167 -17.95 7.41 -10.18
N ALA A 168 -17.66 7.23 -11.46
CA ALA A 168 -16.32 6.83 -11.92
C ALA A 168 -15.28 7.92 -11.65
N CYS A 169 -15.63 9.19 -11.89
CA CYS A 169 -14.75 10.33 -11.62
C CYS A 169 -14.42 10.46 -10.13
N ILE A 170 -15.43 10.36 -9.25
CA ILE A 170 -15.23 10.46 -7.80
C ILE A 170 -14.33 9.33 -7.30
N ARG A 171 -14.52 8.10 -7.80
CA ARG A 171 -13.64 6.97 -7.48
C ARG A 171 -12.21 7.22 -7.91
N PHE A 172 -11.99 7.71 -9.13
CA PHE A 172 -10.65 7.97 -9.65
C PHE A 172 -9.92 9.01 -8.79
N ILE A 173 -10.59 10.13 -8.47
CA ILE A 173 -10.02 11.19 -7.62
C ILE A 173 -9.70 10.66 -6.22
N SER A 174 -10.64 9.94 -5.60
CA SER A 174 -10.47 9.35 -4.26
C SER A 174 -9.31 8.36 -4.18
N MET A 175 -9.20 7.43 -5.14
CA MET A 175 -8.11 6.46 -5.18
C MET A 175 -6.75 7.13 -5.40
N SER A 176 -6.71 8.14 -6.26
CA SER A 176 -5.49 8.93 -6.51
C SER A 176 -5.07 9.69 -5.26
N TRP A 177 -6.03 10.24 -4.50
CA TRP A 177 -5.78 10.94 -3.25
C TRP A 177 -5.20 10.01 -2.18
N VAL A 178 -5.79 8.83 -1.98
CA VAL A 178 -5.24 7.80 -1.05
C VAL A 178 -3.83 7.37 -1.46
N THR A 179 -3.62 7.11 -2.75
CA THR A 179 -2.31 6.70 -3.28
C THR A 179 -1.26 7.78 -3.04
N ALA A 180 -1.59 9.05 -3.34
CA ALA A 180 -0.70 10.18 -3.09
C ALA A 180 -0.33 10.31 -1.60
N GLY A 181 -1.30 10.14 -0.70
CA GLY A 181 -1.06 10.14 0.76
C GLY A 181 -0.10 9.04 1.20
N HIS A 182 -0.27 7.81 0.72
CA HIS A 182 0.64 6.70 1.05
C HIS A 182 2.04 6.87 0.47
N VAL A 183 2.16 7.41 -0.74
CA VAL A 183 3.47 7.73 -1.34
C VAL A 183 4.19 8.75 -0.47
N VAL A 184 3.54 9.86 -0.11
CA VAL A 184 4.15 10.89 0.74
C VAL A 184 4.51 10.34 2.13
N MET A 185 3.64 9.56 2.76
CA MET A 185 3.91 8.93 4.06
C MET A 185 5.09 7.96 4.00
N ASN A 186 5.24 7.20 2.92
CA ASN A 186 6.38 6.32 2.72
C ASN A 186 7.67 7.12 2.52
N GLU A 187 7.64 8.20 1.73
CA GLU A 187 8.81 9.08 1.50
C GLU A 187 9.28 9.80 2.77
N VAL A 188 8.38 10.13 3.71
CA VAL A 188 8.78 10.62 5.04
C VAL A 188 9.69 9.63 5.77
N SER A 189 9.60 8.34 5.44
CA SER A 189 10.36 7.25 6.06
C SER A 189 11.58 6.79 5.24
N THR A 190 11.87 7.41 4.09
CA THR A 190 13.03 7.12 3.23
C THR A 190 14.18 8.09 3.48
N ASP A 191 15.35 7.82 2.88
CA ASP A 191 16.54 8.69 2.94
C ASP A 191 16.34 10.02 2.16
N SER A 192 15.21 10.19 1.46
CA SER A 192 14.92 11.35 0.62
C SER A 192 13.78 12.18 1.21
N PHE A 193 14.12 13.13 2.08
CA PHE A 193 13.12 14.07 2.64
C PHE A 193 12.80 15.25 1.69
N ALA A 194 13.51 15.34 0.56
CA ALA A 194 13.36 16.41 -0.43
C ALA A 194 11.93 16.59 -0.98
N PRO A 195 11.19 15.51 -1.34
CA PRO A 195 9.83 15.62 -1.83
C PRO A 195 8.90 16.22 -0.78
N VAL A 196 9.09 15.84 0.49
CA VAL A 196 8.29 16.32 1.63
C VAL A 196 8.54 17.80 1.87
N LEU A 197 9.81 18.22 1.91
CA LEU A 197 10.19 19.63 2.11
C LEU A 197 9.75 20.56 0.97
N ARG A 198 9.61 20.01 -0.24
CA ARG A 198 9.18 20.76 -1.44
C ARG A 198 7.65 20.83 -1.58
N MET A 199 6.88 20.21 -0.68
CA MET A 199 5.43 20.38 -0.63
C MET A 199 5.06 21.78 -0.09
N TRP A 200 5.25 22.81 -0.92
CA TRP A 200 5.02 24.21 -0.56
C TRP A 200 3.64 24.72 -0.93
N ASP A 201 2.86 23.99 -1.73
CA ASP A 201 1.50 24.41 -2.04
C ASP A 201 0.57 24.15 -0.83
N PRO A 202 0.04 25.19 -0.18
CA PRO A 202 -0.73 25.04 1.05
C PRO A 202 -2.05 24.31 0.81
N LEU A 203 -2.62 24.33 -0.39
CA LEU A 203 -3.87 23.64 -0.69
C LEU A 203 -3.64 22.15 -0.93
N LEU A 204 -2.71 21.80 -1.82
CA LEU A 204 -2.38 20.42 -2.15
C LEU A 204 -1.71 19.71 -0.97
N SER A 205 -0.79 20.38 -0.27
CA SER A 205 -0.12 19.80 0.91
C SER A 205 -1.11 19.53 2.03
N ASN A 206 -2.01 20.47 2.36
CA ASN A 206 -3.08 20.23 3.35
C ASN A 206 -4.05 19.14 2.90
N THR A 207 -4.40 19.10 1.62
CA THR A 207 -5.30 18.07 1.09
C THR A 207 -4.68 16.68 1.23
N ILE A 208 -3.41 16.49 0.83
CA ILE A 208 -2.73 15.20 0.88
C ILE A 208 -2.46 14.76 2.33
N THR A 209 -1.99 15.68 3.19
CA THR A 209 -1.71 15.39 4.62
C THR A 209 -2.97 15.08 5.42
N ASN A 210 -4.11 15.67 5.06
CA ASN A 210 -5.43 15.32 5.62
C ASN A 210 -6.11 14.17 4.85
N GLY A 211 -5.33 13.21 4.34
CA GLY A 211 -5.83 12.08 3.54
C GLY A 211 -6.84 11.17 4.26
N PHE A 212 -6.98 11.25 5.59
CA PHE A 212 -8.01 10.52 6.34
C PHE A 212 -9.44 10.85 5.86
N PHE A 213 -9.71 12.09 5.46
CA PHE A 213 -11.02 12.46 4.90
C PHE A 213 -11.29 11.83 3.53
N SER A 214 -10.25 11.34 2.84
CA SER A 214 -10.44 10.56 1.62
C SER A 214 -11.19 9.26 1.91
N VAL A 215 -11.08 8.68 3.12
CA VAL A 215 -11.79 7.44 3.50
C VAL A 215 -13.30 7.68 3.56
N ASP A 216 -13.76 8.87 3.96
CA ASP A 216 -15.18 9.21 4.00
C ASP A 216 -15.85 9.14 2.63
N THR A 217 -15.10 9.43 1.57
CA THR A 217 -15.59 9.31 0.19
C THR A 217 -15.92 7.85 -0.17
N PHE A 218 -15.22 6.86 0.40
CA PHE A 218 -15.54 5.44 0.18
C PHE A 218 -16.86 5.05 0.84
N PHE A 219 -17.08 5.48 2.08
CA PHE A 219 -18.35 5.24 2.79
C PHE A 219 -19.53 5.90 2.07
N LEU A 220 -19.32 7.11 1.55
CA LEU A 220 -20.32 7.83 0.74
C LEU A 220 -20.63 7.06 -0.55
N LEU A 221 -19.60 6.63 -1.29
CA LEU A 221 -19.75 5.90 -2.55
C LEU A 221 -20.43 4.53 -2.36
N SER A 222 -20.08 3.81 -1.29
CA SER A 222 -20.69 2.53 -0.94
C SER A 222 -22.18 2.70 -0.63
N GLY A 223 -22.52 3.66 0.23
CA GLY A 223 -23.90 3.98 0.58
C GLY A 223 -24.75 4.48 -0.60
N LEU A 224 -24.20 5.36 -1.43
CA LEU A 224 -24.87 5.90 -2.62
C LEU A 224 -25.21 4.78 -3.61
N LEU A 225 -24.27 3.88 -3.89
CA LEU A 225 -24.47 2.83 -4.87
C LEU A 225 -25.48 1.77 -4.39
N VAL A 226 -25.42 1.39 -3.12
CA VAL A 226 -26.36 0.44 -2.51
C VAL A 226 -27.78 1.01 -2.52
N SER A 227 -27.94 2.29 -2.14
CA SER A 227 -29.23 2.99 -2.23
C SER A 227 -29.73 3.11 -3.67
N TYR A 228 -28.86 3.49 -4.61
CA TYR A 228 -29.22 3.62 -6.02
C TYR A 228 -29.73 2.31 -6.62
N ILE A 229 -29.04 1.18 -6.36
CA ILE A 229 -29.46 -0.15 -6.84
C ILE A 229 -30.80 -0.55 -6.19
N PHE A 230 -30.97 -0.29 -4.90
CA PHE A 230 -32.19 -0.60 -4.16
C PHE A 230 -33.42 0.15 -4.71
N PHE A 231 -33.31 1.45 -5.00
CA PHE A 231 -34.42 2.18 -5.61
C PHE A 231 -34.64 1.80 -7.07
N LYS A 232 -33.56 1.51 -7.81
CA LYS A 232 -33.64 1.05 -9.20
C LYS A 232 -34.33 -0.31 -9.35
N SER A 233 -34.16 -1.21 -8.38
CA SER A 233 -34.77 -2.55 -8.41
C SER A 233 -36.28 -2.54 -8.14
N LYS A 234 -36.86 -1.41 -7.73
CA LYS A 234 -38.30 -1.24 -7.43
C LYS A 234 -38.85 -2.37 -6.55
N PRO A 235 -38.33 -2.54 -5.32
CA PRO A 235 -38.74 -3.64 -4.45
C PRO A 235 -40.22 -3.58 -4.10
N SER A 236 -40.87 -4.74 -4.02
CA SER A 236 -42.26 -4.85 -3.59
C SER A 236 -42.46 -4.30 -2.17
N ALA A 237 -43.63 -3.73 -1.87
CA ALA A 237 -43.96 -3.21 -0.55
C ALA A 237 -43.82 -4.28 0.57
N LYS A 238 -44.02 -5.56 0.25
CA LYS A 238 -43.81 -6.67 1.19
C LYS A 238 -42.32 -6.87 1.54
N PHE A 239 -41.42 -6.61 0.60
CA PHE A 239 -39.98 -6.70 0.80
C PHE A 239 -39.46 -5.57 1.68
N VAL A 240 -39.91 -4.34 1.45
CA VAL A 240 -39.50 -3.15 2.22
C VAL A 240 -40.01 -3.19 3.67
N LYS A 241 -41.18 -3.81 3.91
CA LYS A 241 -41.75 -3.98 5.25
C LYS A 241 -41.06 -5.04 6.11
N ASN A 242 -40.18 -5.87 5.54
CA ASN A 242 -39.49 -6.91 6.29
C ASN A 242 -38.26 -6.31 7.02
N PRO A 243 -38.18 -6.36 8.36
CA PRO A 243 -37.05 -5.79 9.11
C PRO A 243 -35.71 -6.49 8.80
N MET A 244 -35.72 -7.78 8.42
CA MET A 244 -34.49 -8.50 8.07
C MET A 244 -33.83 -7.94 6.80
N VAL A 245 -34.61 -7.37 5.89
CA VAL A 245 -34.07 -6.72 4.68
C VAL A 245 -33.26 -5.48 5.05
N TRP A 246 -33.71 -4.70 6.04
CA TRP A 246 -32.97 -3.53 6.51
C TRP A 246 -31.69 -3.92 7.25
N ILE A 247 -31.71 -4.96 8.09
CA ILE A 247 -30.50 -5.49 8.73
C ILE A 247 -29.48 -5.92 7.67
N MET A 248 -29.91 -6.73 6.69
CA MET A 248 -29.03 -7.17 5.60
C MET A 248 -28.53 -6.00 4.76
N PHE A 249 -29.37 -4.98 4.52
CA PHE A 249 -29.01 -3.79 3.77
C PHE A 249 -27.91 -2.98 4.47
N TYR A 250 -28.02 -2.78 5.79
CA TYR A 250 -26.97 -2.12 6.57
C TYR A 250 -25.69 -2.96 6.60
N VAL A 251 -25.77 -4.26 6.82
CA VAL A 251 -24.58 -5.14 6.80
C VAL A 251 -23.88 -5.10 5.44
N HIS A 252 -24.63 -5.19 4.34
CA HIS A 252 -24.08 -5.09 3.00
C HIS A 252 -23.48 -3.71 2.70
N ARG A 253 -24.00 -2.64 3.32
CA ARG A 253 -23.41 -1.29 3.23
C ARG A 253 -22.06 -1.18 3.95
N TRP A 254 -21.90 -1.83 5.11
CA TRP A 254 -20.65 -1.80 5.87
C TRP A 254 -19.57 -2.74 5.30
N LEU A 255 -19.97 -3.88 4.72
CA LEU A 255 -19.04 -4.86 4.15
C LEU A 255 -18.49 -4.46 2.77
N ARG A 256 -19.13 -3.53 2.07
CA ARG A 256 -18.77 -3.08 0.72
C ARG A 256 -17.91 -1.83 0.77
#